data_AF-A0A0G0NAJ3-F1
#
_entry.id   AF-A0A0G0NAJ3-F1
#
_cell.length_a   1.000
_cell.length_b   1.000
_cell.length_c   1.000
_cell.angle_alpha   90.00
_cell.angle_beta   90.00
_cell.angle_gamma   90.00
#
_symmetry.space_group_name_H-M   'P 1'
#
loop_
_entity.id
_entity.type
_entity.pdbx_description
1 polymer ?
#
loop_
_entity_poly.entity_id
_entity_poly.type
_entity_poly.pdbx_seq_one_letter_code
_entity_poly.pdbx_strand_id
1 'polypeptide(L)'
;MSLFELLIIIALFLVVTSIAGQGLFVTIKGSSKSKTTTKVKQDANYVVSILERSVHSASAFVTSTNSSISFRDEVGNPVSFSCIVASSGLNGAITQNTTSLISSSSKVDICTVSCQPAGGFQTCSLNLTLSQTGDDTGLRAEEKARISITTQVRFRN
;
A
#
# COMPACT_ATOMS: atom_id res chain seq x y z
N MET A 1 34.01 51.32 -4.31
CA MET A 1 32.78 50.52 -4.41
C MET A 1 31.59 51.43 -4.11
N SER A 2 30.59 51.46 -4.98
CA SER A 2 29.47 52.43 -4.92
C SER A 2 28.28 51.87 -4.13
N LEU A 3 27.48 52.74 -3.51
CA LEU A 3 26.22 52.38 -2.83
C LEU A 3 25.22 51.71 -3.80
N PHE A 4 25.23 52.15 -5.07
CA PHE A 4 24.41 51.58 -6.13
C PHE A 4 24.85 50.16 -6.54
N GLU A 5 26.15 49.92 -6.53
CA GLU A 5 26.77 48.62 -6.81
C GLU A 5 26.36 47.59 -5.75
N LEU A 6 26.33 48.02 -4.48
CA LEU A 6 25.90 47.18 -3.35
C LEU A 6 24.40 46.84 -3.40
N LEU A 7 23.55 47.76 -3.86
CA LEU A 7 22.11 47.53 -4.10
C LEU A 7 21.85 46.47 -5.17
N ILE A 8 22.58 46.52 -6.28
CA ILE A 8 22.46 45.53 -7.37
C ILE A 8 22.86 44.14 -6.88
N ILE A 9 23.93 44.04 -6.08
CA ILE A 9 24.41 42.76 -5.53
C ILE A 9 23.36 42.16 -4.59
N ILE A 10 22.75 42.96 -3.72
CA ILE A 10 21.69 42.48 -2.81
C ILE A 10 20.47 42.00 -3.61
N ALA A 11 20.05 42.75 -4.63
CA ALA A 11 18.91 42.38 -5.47
C ALA A 11 19.15 41.02 -6.19
N LEU A 12 20.34 40.84 -6.77
CA LEU A 12 20.74 39.55 -7.37
C LEU A 12 20.73 38.41 -6.34
N PHE A 13 21.25 38.67 -5.13
CA PHE A 13 21.32 37.67 -4.08
C PHE A 13 19.93 37.22 -3.60
N LEU A 14 18.98 38.15 -3.48
CA LEU A 14 17.59 37.84 -3.13
C LEU A 14 16.90 36.97 -4.18
N VAL A 15 17.13 37.23 -5.46
CA VAL A 15 16.58 36.41 -6.55
C VAL A 15 17.12 34.97 -6.45
N VAL A 16 18.44 34.81 -6.32
CA VAL A 16 19.06 33.47 -6.26
C VAL A 16 18.60 32.69 -5.02
N THR A 17 18.58 33.33 -3.85
CA THR A 17 18.16 32.68 -2.60
C THR A 17 16.67 32.29 -2.62
N SER A 18 15.81 33.09 -3.25
CA SER A 18 14.39 32.76 -3.40
C SER A 18 14.15 31.51 -4.26
N ILE A 19 14.92 31.34 -5.33
CA ILE A 19 14.85 30.16 -6.21
C ILE A 19 15.38 28.93 -5.48
N ALA A 20 16.50 29.07 -4.78
CA ALA A 20 17.10 27.98 -4.00
C ALA A 20 16.17 27.48 -2.88
N GLY A 21 15.49 28.39 -2.18
CA GLY A 21 14.53 28.03 -1.12
C GLY A 21 13.32 27.26 -1.64
N GLN A 22 12.79 27.64 -2.80
CA GLN A 22 11.68 26.92 -3.45
C GLN A 22 12.07 25.51 -3.86
N GLY A 23 13.28 25.33 -4.43
CA GLY A 23 13.80 24.02 -4.79
C GLY A 23 13.88 23.07 -3.60
N LEU A 24 14.42 23.54 -2.47
CA LEU A 24 14.58 22.74 -1.26
C LEU A 24 13.22 22.29 -0.70
N PHE A 25 12.22 23.17 -0.70
CA PHE A 25 10.88 22.85 -0.23
C PHE A 25 10.17 21.80 -1.11
N VAL A 26 10.38 21.86 -2.43
CA VAL A 26 9.87 20.84 -3.37
C VAL A 26 10.56 19.49 -3.14
N THR A 27 11.87 19.48 -2.89
CA THR A 27 12.62 18.24 -2.60
C THR A 27 12.15 17.57 -1.30
N ILE A 28 11.93 18.33 -0.22
CA ILE A 28 11.44 17.77 1.05
C ILE A 28 10.06 17.14 0.87
N LYS A 29 9.14 17.85 0.19
CA LYS A 29 7.80 17.31 -0.13
C LYS A 29 7.88 16.02 -0.96
N GLY A 30 8.75 16.01 -1.97
CA GLY A 30 8.99 14.83 -2.79
C GLY A 30 9.51 13.64 -1.97
N SER A 31 10.43 13.89 -1.03
CA SER A 31 10.97 12.86 -0.13
C SER A 31 9.91 12.28 0.79
N SER A 32 9.09 13.13 1.41
CA SER A 32 7.98 12.72 2.29
C SER A 32 6.98 11.84 1.56
N LYS A 33 6.47 12.29 0.40
CA LYS A 33 5.57 11.52 -0.46
C LYS A 33 6.18 10.18 -0.90
N SER A 34 7.46 10.18 -1.28
CA SER A 34 8.17 8.96 -1.69
C SER A 34 8.25 7.95 -0.56
N LYS A 35 8.57 8.39 0.67
CA LYS A 35 8.60 7.52 1.86
C LYS A 35 7.23 6.90 2.13
N THR A 36 6.17 7.70 2.14
CA THR A 36 4.80 7.22 2.34
C THR A 36 4.38 6.23 1.26
N THR A 37 4.64 6.55 0.00
CA THR A 37 4.30 5.68 -1.14
C THR A 37 5.05 4.36 -1.05
N THR A 38 6.34 4.40 -0.70
CA THR A 38 7.15 3.20 -0.52
C THR A 38 6.60 2.29 0.59
N LYS A 39 6.16 2.85 1.73
CA LYS A 39 5.57 2.08 2.82
C LYS A 39 4.27 1.38 2.40
N VAL A 40 3.31 2.13 1.84
CA VAL A 40 2.03 1.57 1.37
C VAL A 40 2.29 0.50 0.30
N LYS A 41 3.30 0.69 -0.56
CA LYS A 41 3.68 -0.27 -1.60
C LYS A 41 4.26 -1.54 -1.00
N GLN A 42 5.11 -1.40 0.02
CA GLN A 42 5.71 -2.52 0.73
C GLN A 42 4.63 -3.37 1.41
N ASP A 43 3.67 -2.74 2.09
CA ASP A 43 2.55 -3.44 2.72
C ASP A 43 1.70 -4.19 1.68
N ALA A 44 1.38 -3.54 0.54
CA ALA A 44 0.62 -4.17 -0.54
C ALA A 44 1.35 -5.37 -1.14
N ASN A 45 2.65 -5.22 -1.44
CA ASN A 45 3.48 -6.28 -1.99
C ASN A 45 3.68 -7.42 -1.00
N TYR A 46 3.83 -7.11 0.30
CA TYR A 46 3.97 -8.11 1.34
C TYR A 46 2.71 -8.98 1.43
N VAL A 47 1.53 -8.36 1.49
CA VAL A 47 0.24 -9.05 1.47
C VAL A 47 0.11 -9.97 0.25
N VAL A 48 0.42 -9.45 -0.95
CA VAL A 48 0.36 -10.22 -2.19
C VAL A 48 1.32 -11.41 -2.15
N SER A 49 2.57 -11.21 -1.72
CA SER A 49 3.57 -12.27 -1.66
C SER A 49 3.19 -13.40 -0.69
N ILE A 50 2.61 -13.05 0.46
CA ILE A 50 2.13 -14.01 1.45
C ILE A 50 0.92 -14.78 0.92
N LEU A 51 -0.03 -14.08 0.29
CA LEU A 51 -1.18 -14.72 -0.35
C LEU A 51 -0.74 -15.67 -1.46
N GLU A 52 0.10 -15.20 -2.39
CA GLU A 52 0.62 -15.97 -3.52
C GLU A 52 1.31 -17.24 -3.04
N ARG A 53 2.22 -17.11 -2.08
CA ARG A 53 2.92 -18.24 -1.49
C ARG A 53 1.96 -19.23 -0.84
N SER A 54 1.02 -18.73 -0.04
CA SER A 54 0.10 -19.59 0.72
C SER A 54 -0.90 -20.30 -0.18
N VAL A 55 -1.42 -19.62 -1.20
CA VAL A 55 -2.36 -20.18 -2.18
C VAL A 55 -1.66 -21.16 -3.12
N HIS A 56 -0.43 -20.86 -3.56
CA HIS A 56 0.32 -21.76 -4.42
C HIS A 56 0.72 -23.05 -3.68
N SER A 57 1.02 -22.94 -2.38
CA SER A 57 1.35 -24.06 -1.48
C SER A 57 0.09 -24.73 -0.92
N ALA A 58 -1.11 -24.33 -1.31
CA ALA A 58 -2.32 -24.94 -0.77
C ALA A 58 -2.56 -26.35 -1.36
N SER A 59 -2.88 -27.31 -0.49
CA SER A 59 -3.20 -28.68 -0.89
C SER A 59 -4.67 -28.84 -1.29
N ALA A 60 -5.56 -28.07 -0.67
CA ALA A 60 -6.99 -28.10 -0.92
C ALA A 60 -7.65 -26.76 -0.63
N PHE A 61 -8.56 -26.36 -1.51
CA PHE A 61 -9.43 -25.22 -1.28
C PHE A 61 -10.63 -25.61 -0.41
N VAL A 62 -11.02 -24.74 0.52
CA VAL A 62 -12.17 -24.98 1.40
C VAL A 62 -13.33 -24.09 0.99
N THR A 63 -13.21 -22.77 1.18
CA THR A 63 -14.24 -21.80 0.80
C THR A 63 -13.66 -20.42 0.51
N SER A 64 -14.33 -19.62 -0.32
CA SER A 64 -14.06 -18.19 -0.50
C SER A 64 -15.35 -17.38 -0.39
N THR A 65 -15.26 -16.25 0.28
CA THR A 65 -16.22 -15.14 0.21
C THR A 65 -15.58 -13.96 -0.48
N ASN A 66 -16.34 -12.90 -0.77
CA ASN A 66 -15.82 -11.69 -1.42
C ASN A 66 -14.67 -11.01 -0.66
N SER A 67 -14.45 -11.32 0.63
CA SER A 67 -13.43 -10.68 1.46
C SER A 67 -12.61 -11.66 2.30
N SER A 68 -12.83 -12.97 2.16
CA SER A 68 -12.06 -13.97 2.88
C SER A 68 -11.87 -15.24 2.08
N ILE A 69 -10.72 -15.91 2.24
CA ILE A 69 -10.50 -17.25 1.70
C ILE A 69 -10.02 -18.17 2.81
N SER A 70 -10.41 -19.44 2.69
CA SER A 70 -9.97 -20.52 3.56
C SER A 70 -9.50 -21.68 2.71
N PHE A 71 -8.33 -22.20 3.03
CA PHE A 71 -7.69 -23.31 2.33
C PHE A 71 -6.86 -24.12 3.33
N ARG A 72 -6.33 -25.26 2.89
CA ARG A 72 -5.39 -26.07 3.66
C ARG A 72 -3.99 -25.93 3.08
N ASP A 73 -2.99 -25.79 3.95
CA ASP A 73 -1.58 -25.83 3.55
C ASP A 73 -1.17 -27.24 3.06
N GLU A 74 0.09 -27.42 2.64
CA GLU A 74 0.64 -28.72 2.18
C GLU A 74 0.56 -29.83 3.23
N VAL A 75 0.47 -29.46 4.51
CA VAL A 75 0.46 -30.38 5.67
C VAL A 75 -0.98 -30.66 6.14
N GLY A 76 -1.97 -29.98 5.57
CA GLY A 76 -3.39 -30.11 5.89
C GLY A 76 -3.90 -29.14 6.96
N ASN A 77 -3.10 -28.20 7.47
CA ASN A 77 -3.55 -27.22 8.45
C ASN A 77 -4.47 -26.18 7.81
N PRO A 78 -5.54 -25.75 8.50
CA PRO A 78 -6.40 -24.69 8.00
C PRO A 78 -5.67 -23.34 8.03
N VAL A 79 -5.68 -22.66 6.90
CA VAL A 79 -5.21 -21.28 6.75
C VAL A 79 -6.39 -20.44 6.31
N SER A 80 -6.63 -19.33 7.00
CA SER A 80 -7.59 -18.32 6.61
C SER A 80 -6.89 -17.02 6.26
N PHE A 81 -7.37 -16.37 5.21
CA PHE A 81 -7.01 -15.01 4.87
C PHE A 81 -8.28 -14.18 4.89
N SER A 82 -8.27 -13.09 5.64
CA SER A 82 -9.42 -12.21 5.80
C SER A 82 -9.02 -10.78 5.54
N CYS A 83 -9.82 -10.12 4.73
CA CYS A 83 -9.74 -8.72 4.41
C CYS A 83 -10.94 -7.99 5.02
N ILE A 84 -10.63 -7.01 5.85
CA ILE A 84 -11.60 -6.11 6.46
C ILE A 84 -11.35 -4.74 5.84
N VAL A 85 -12.30 -4.28 5.03
CA VAL A 85 -12.26 -2.95 4.43
C VAL A 85 -12.49 -1.90 5.52
N ALA A 86 -11.82 -0.76 5.39
CA ALA A 86 -12.02 0.37 6.28
C ALA A 86 -13.48 0.84 6.26
N SER A 87 -14.04 1.06 7.44
CA SER A 87 -15.37 1.61 7.65
C SER A 87 -15.28 2.84 8.55
N SER A 88 -16.38 3.55 8.78
CA SER A 88 -16.41 4.79 9.56
C SER A 88 -15.77 4.61 10.94
N GLY A 89 -14.51 5.04 11.10
CA GLY A 89 -13.74 4.96 12.35
C GLY A 89 -12.78 3.76 12.48
N LEU A 90 -12.66 2.91 11.46
CA LEU A 90 -11.72 1.76 11.46
C LEU A 90 -10.87 1.75 10.19
N ASN A 91 -9.56 1.56 10.34
CA ASN A 91 -8.62 1.57 9.22
C ASN A 91 -8.67 0.33 8.31
N GLY A 92 -9.51 -0.65 8.65
CA GLY A 92 -9.50 -1.97 8.02
C GLY A 92 -8.27 -2.77 8.44
N ALA A 93 -8.27 -4.06 8.10
CA ALA A 93 -7.17 -4.96 8.43
C ALA A 93 -7.09 -6.06 7.38
N ILE A 94 -5.87 -6.52 7.09
CA ILE A 94 -5.65 -7.72 6.29
C ILE A 94 -4.94 -8.71 7.19
N THR A 95 -5.56 -9.86 7.39
CA THR A 95 -5.08 -10.86 8.35
C THR A 95 -4.91 -12.21 7.70
N GLN A 96 -3.86 -12.91 8.11
CA GLN A 96 -3.72 -14.34 7.89
C GLN A 96 -3.88 -15.03 9.24
N ASN A 97 -4.90 -15.88 9.37
CA ASN A 97 -5.37 -16.44 10.63
C ASN A 97 -5.72 -15.34 11.64
N THR A 98 -4.76 -14.93 12.47
CA THR A 98 -4.89 -13.89 13.51
C THR A 98 -3.87 -12.77 13.37
N THR A 99 -2.92 -12.87 12.43
CA THR A 99 -1.81 -11.94 12.29
C THR A 99 -2.11 -10.88 11.24
N SER A 100 -1.98 -9.60 11.59
CA SER A 100 -2.09 -8.50 10.63
C SER A 100 -0.88 -8.49 9.68
N LEU A 101 -1.16 -8.37 8.39
CA LEU A 101 -0.17 -8.27 7.32
C LEU A 101 0.13 -6.82 6.92
N ILE A 102 -0.68 -5.87 7.39
CA ILE A 102 -0.48 -4.44 7.10
C ILE A 102 -0.08 -3.68 8.36
N SER A 103 0.68 -2.61 8.16
CA SER A 103 1.03 -1.67 9.23
C SER A 103 -0.15 -0.79 9.62
N SER A 104 -0.12 -0.21 10.82
CA SER A 104 -1.13 0.76 11.27
C SER A 104 -1.16 2.07 10.46
N SER A 105 -0.09 2.35 9.70
CA SER A 105 -0.01 3.50 8.79
C SER A 105 -0.73 3.29 7.46
N SER A 106 -1.21 2.07 7.19
CA SER A 106 -1.93 1.72 5.96
C SER A 106 -3.39 1.43 6.27
N LYS A 107 -4.27 1.92 5.38
CA LYS A 107 -5.72 1.76 5.41
C LYS A 107 -6.17 0.93 4.22
N VAL A 108 -7.11 0.01 4.43
CA VAL A 108 -7.69 -0.83 3.37
C VAL A 108 -8.90 -0.12 2.76
N ASP A 109 -8.80 0.42 1.55
CA ASP A 109 -9.95 1.04 0.86
C ASP A 109 -10.82 0.01 0.14
N ILE A 110 -10.17 -0.94 -0.53
CA ILE A 110 -10.83 -2.02 -1.28
C ILE A 110 -10.04 -3.26 -0.99
N CYS A 111 -10.71 -4.34 -0.61
CA CYS A 111 -10.13 -5.66 -0.72
C CYS A 111 -11.22 -6.62 -1.12
N THR A 112 -11.08 -7.19 -2.31
CA THR A 112 -11.93 -8.26 -2.77
C THR A 112 -11.10 -9.44 -3.18
N VAL A 113 -11.51 -10.62 -2.72
CA VAL A 113 -10.90 -11.88 -3.08
C VAL A 113 -12.00 -12.79 -3.62
N SER A 114 -11.76 -13.39 -4.77
CA SER A 114 -12.71 -14.32 -5.38
C SER A 114 -11.95 -15.48 -5.97
N CYS A 115 -12.39 -16.69 -5.65
CA CYS A 115 -11.77 -17.90 -6.16
C CYS A 115 -12.81 -18.70 -6.92
N GLN A 116 -12.53 -18.99 -8.18
CA GLN A 116 -13.43 -19.79 -9.01
C GLN A 116 -12.69 -20.96 -9.65
N PRO A 117 -13.36 -22.11 -9.83
CA PRO A 117 -12.83 -23.19 -10.64
C PRO A 117 -12.83 -22.75 -12.11
N ALA A 118 -11.64 -22.68 -12.71
CA ALA A 118 -11.43 -22.35 -14.11
C ALA A 118 -10.72 -23.53 -14.80
N GLY A 119 -11.47 -24.26 -15.64
CA GLY A 119 -10.90 -25.28 -16.53
C GLY A 119 -10.17 -26.43 -15.81
N GLY A 120 -10.74 -26.92 -14.70
CA GLY A 120 -10.19 -28.05 -13.92
C GLY A 120 -9.19 -27.64 -12.83
N PHE A 121 -8.88 -26.35 -12.70
CA PHE A 121 -8.00 -25.81 -11.67
C PHE A 121 -8.67 -24.65 -10.95
N GLN A 122 -8.29 -24.40 -9.70
CA GLN A 122 -8.80 -23.26 -8.96
C GLN A 122 -7.90 -22.02 -9.16
N THR A 123 -8.51 -20.87 -9.46
CA THR A 123 -7.80 -19.59 -9.57
C THR A 123 -8.44 -18.59 -8.62
N CYS A 124 -7.62 -17.93 -7.80
CA CYS A 124 -8.03 -16.81 -6.96
C CYS A 124 -7.58 -15.49 -7.58
N SER A 125 -8.50 -14.54 -7.72
CA SER A 125 -8.21 -13.14 -8.00
C SER A 125 -8.25 -12.36 -6.70
N LEU A 126 -7.21 -11.56 -6.43
CA LEU A 126 -7.17 -10.57 -5.36
C LEU A 126 -7.14 -9.19 -6.00
N ASN A 127 -8.09 -8.34 -5.62
CA ASN A 127 -8.08 -6.91 -5.91
C ASN A 127 -7.93 -6.16 -4.58
N LEU A 128 -6.81 -5.50 -4.42
CA LEU A 128 -6.43 -4.80 -3.20
C LEU A 128 -6.14 -3.34 -3.50
N THR A 129 -6.75 -2.44 -2.75
CA THR A 129 -6.41 -1.02 -2.75
C THR A 129 -6.09 -0.58 -1.32
N LEU A 130 -4.84 -0.17 -1.12
CA LEU A 130 -4.36 0.41 0.13
C LEU A 130 -4.17 1.92 -0.05
N SER A 131 -4.51 2.68 0.98
CA SER A 131 -4.13 4.08 1.12
C SER A 131 -3.44 4.30 2.45
N GLN A 132 -2.83 5.46 2.63
CA GLN A 132 -2.32 5.84 3.94
C GLN A 132 -3.47 6.14 4.92
N THR A 133 -3.30 5.74 6.18
CA THR A 133 -4.16 6.14 7.30
C THR A 133 -4.17 7.66 7.45
N GLY A 134 -5.37 8.26 7.50
CA GLY A 134 -5.54 9.71 7.61
C GLY A 134 -5.10 10.35 8.93
N ASP A 135 -4.77 9.53 9.93
CA ASP A 135 -4.32 9.96 11.27
C ASP A 135 -2.82 10.27 11.37
N ASP A 136 -2.05 10.17 10.28
CA ASP A 136 -0.78 10.89 10.17
C ASP A 136 -1.09 12.38 9.96
N THR A 137 -1.59 13.02 11.02
CA THR A 137 -2.14 14.39 11.13
C THR A 137 -1.26 15.53 10.60
N GLY A 138 -0.05 15.23 10.11
CA GLY A 138 0.88 16.19 9.52
C GLY A 138 1.00 16.15 7.99
N LEU A 139 0.41 15.17 7.31
CA LEU A 139 0.62 15.00 5.87
C LEU A 139 -0.43 15.76 5.05
N ARG A 140 0.06 16.56 4.11
CA ARG A 140 -0.79 17.31 3.19
C ARG A 140 -1.48 16.37 2.21
N ALA A 141 -2.59 16.83 1.62
CA ALA A 141 -3.33 16.06 0.64
C ALA A 141 -2.42 15.59 -0.53
N GLU A 142 -1.42 16.39 -0.87
CA GLU A 142 -0.44 16.08 -1.93
C GLU A 142 0.53 14.94 -1.60
N GLU A 143 0.74 14.64 -0.31
CA GLU A 143 1.70 13.66 0.22
C GLU A 143 1.06 12.29 0.50
N LYS A 144 -0.27 12.20 0.46
CA LYS A 144 -1.01 10.95 0.63
C LYS A 144 -0.71 10.00 -0.52
N ALA A 145 -0.53 8.72 -0.18
CA ALA A 145 -0.33 7.66 -1.16
C ALA A 145 -1.55 6.73 -1.21
N ARG A 146 -1.85 6.26 -2.42
CA ARG A 146 -2.86 5.23 -2.70
C ARG A 146 -2.31 4.30 -3.78
N ILE A 147 -2.43 3.00 -3.55
CA ILE A 147 -1.91 1.96 -4.42
C ILE A 147 -2.99 0.92 -4.61
N SER A 148 -3.21 0.53 -5.87
CA SER A 148 -4.13 -0.53 -6.26
C SER A 148 -3.34 -1.64 -6.94
N ILE A 149 -3.55 -2.87 -6.51
CA ILE A 149 -2.91 -4.08 -7.05
C ILE A 149 -4.00 -5.11 -7.32
N THR A 150 -3.97 -5.66 -8.52
CA THR A 150 -4.77 -6.82 -8.90
C THR A 150 -3.83 -7.96 -9.23
N THR A 151 -3.93 -9.08 -8.52
CA THR A 151 -3.17 -10.30 -8.80
C THR A 151 -4.11 -11.47 -9.01
N GLN A 152 -3.67 -12.43 -9.82
CA GLN A 152 -4.35 -13.71 -10.01
C GLN A 152 -3.38 -14.83 -9.72
N VAL A 153 -3.77 -15.70 -8.80
CA VAL A 153 -2.96 -16.82 -8.32
C VAL A 153 -3.69 -18.11 -8.58
N ARG A 154 -2.98 -19.04 -9.18
CA ARG A 154 -3.48 -20.38 -9.49
C ARG A 154 -3.03 -21.35 -8.40
N PHE A 155 -3.92 -22.22 -7.96
CA PHE A 155 -3.57 -23.35 -7.09
C PHE A 155 -2.67 -24.33 -7.85
N ARG A 156 -1.77 -24.99 -7.11
CA ARG A 156 -0.88 -25.98 -7.70
C ARG A 156 -1.62 -27.21 -8.23
N ASN A 157 -2.74 -27.57 -7.59
CA ASN A 157 -3.53 -28.77 -7.90
C ASN A 157 -4.88 -28.42 -8.51
#